data_AF-A0A2P5NCT7-F1
#
_entry.id   AF-A0A2P5NCT7-F1
#
_cell.length_a   1.000
_cell.length_b   1.000
_cell.length_c   1.000
_cell.angle_alpha   90.00
_cell.angle_beta   90.00
_cell.angle_gamma   90.00
#
_symmetry.space_group_name_H-M   'P 1'
#
loop_
_entity.id
_entity.type
_entity.pdbx_description
1 polymer ?
#
loop_
_entity_poly.entity_id
_entity_poly.type
_entity_poly.pdbx_seq_one_letter_code
_entity_poly.pdbx_strand_id
1 'polypeptide(L)'
;MTPIKIKHLPAFLRAIEPIAHDLAAGDLLGSLTRHADAVITATALGADVDRAWLDEQTPDVLIDLASQVIEVNTDFFAHSVLPKLTVAADRLAIVTGGTPGLPASSGQASATPT
;
A
#
# COMPACT_ATOMS: atom_id res chain seq x y z
N MET A 1 15.10 5.79 -2.35
CA MET A 1 14.09 5.10 -3.17
C MET A 1 12.88 6.01 -3.36
N THR A 2 12.15 5.91 -4.48
CA THR A 2 10.94 6.73 -4.77
C THR A 2 9.68 5.86 -4.77
N PRO A 3 8.49 6.44 -4.58
CA PRO A 3 7.23 5.70 -4.72
C PRO A 3 7.09 5.07 -6.11
N ILE A 4 6.30 3.99 -6.18
CA ILE A 4 6.10 3.25 -7.41
C ILE A 4 5.52 4.12 -8.52
N LYS A 5 6.12 4.06 -9.71
CA LYS A 5 5.67 4.80 -10.88
C LYS A 5 4.50 4.06 -11.55
N ILE A 6 3.60 4.81 -12.19
CA ILE A 6 2.44 4.24 -12.91
C ILE A 6 2.86 3.20 -13.96
N LYS A 7 4.02 3.37 -14.62
CA LYS A 7 4.56 2.37 -15.56
C LYS A 7 4.74 0.97 -14.94
N HIS A 8 5.01 0.89 -13.64
CA HIS A 8 5.23 -0.37 -12.91
C HIS A 8 4.01 -0.85 -12.14
N LEU A 9 3.10 0.07 -11.79
CA LEU A 9 1.96 -0.24 -10.92
C LEU A 9 1.14 -1.46 -11.39
N PRO A 10 0.75 -1.62 -12.67
CA PRO A 10 -0.01 -2.81 -13.10
C PRO A 10 0.75 -4.12 -12.92
N ALA A 11 2.06 -4.12 -13.20
CA ALA A 11 2.90 -5.32 -13.05
C ALA A 11 3.14 -5.64 -11.57
N PHE A 12 3.36 -4.61 -10.76
CA PHE A 12 3.56 -4.75 -9.33
C PHE A 12 2.31 -5.29 -8.64
N LEU A 13 1.12 -4.77 -8.96
CA LEU A 13 -0.14 -5.27 -8.42
C LEU A 13 -0.37 -6.75 -8.73
N ARG A 14 -0.02 -7.20 -9.95
CA ARG A 14 -0.08 -8.63 -10.30
C ARG A 14 0.95 -9.46 -9.54
N ALA A 15 2.15 -8.92 -9.30
CA ALA A 15 3.19 -9.62 -8.55
C ALA A 15 2.82 -9.75 -7.07
N ILE A 16 2.18 -8.75 -6.46
CA ILE A 16 1.79 -8.82 -5.05
C ILE A 16 0.53 -9.66 -4.81
N GLU A 17 -0.33 -9.86 -5.81
CA GLU A 17 -1.59 -10.60 -5.67
C GLU A 17 -1.45 -11.96 -4.94
N PRO A 18 -0.54 -12.87 -5.33
CA PRO A 18 -0.38 -14.15 -4.64
C PRO A 18 0.17 -14.03 -3.20
N ILE A 19 0.84 -12.93 -2.85
CA ILE A 19 1.45 -12.69 -1.53
C ILE A 19 0.70 -11.67 -0.70
N ALA A 20 -0.40 -11.10 -1.21
CA ALA A 20 -1.08 -9.96 -0.58
C ALA A 20 -1.61 -10.33 0.81
N HIS A 21 -2.15 -11.54 0.96
CA HIS A 21 -2.64 -12.05 2.24
C HIS A 21 -1.51 -12.17 3.27
N ASP A 22 -0.40 -12.81 2.88
CA ASP A 22 0.74 -13.04 3.75
C ASP A 22 1.41 -11.72 4.15
N LEU A 23 1.53 -10.77 3.21
CA LEU A 23 2.04 -9.44 3.46
C LEU A 23 1.15 -8.65 4.43
N ALA A 24 -0.18 -8.74 4.27
CA ALA A 24 -1.14 -8.11 5.19
C ALA A 24 -1.07 -8.72 6.60
N ALA A 25 -0.70 -10.00 6.71
CA ALA A 25 -0.45 -10.68 7.99
C ALA A 25 0.97 -10.42 8.56
N GLY A 26 1.84 -9.73 7.82
CA GLY A 26 3.24 -9.53 8.20
C GLY A 26 4.13 -10.78 8.04
N ASP A 27 3.65 -11.81 7.35
CA ASP A 27 4.35 -13.08 7.12
C ASP A 27 5.23 -13.03 5.85
N LEU A 28 6.31 -12.24 5.91
CA LEU A 28 7.24 -12.11 4.79
C LEU A 28 7.94 -13.43 4.47
N LEU A 29 8.25 -14.24 5.48
CA LEU A 29 8.89 -15.54 5.29
C LEU A 29 7.95 -16.55 4.64
N GLY A 30 6.67 -16.59 5.03
CA GLY A 30 5.63 -17.36 4.35
C GLY A 30 5.47 -16.94 2.90
N SER A 31 5.47 -15.64 2.63
CA SER A 31 5.45 -15.09 1.26
C SER A 31 6.62 -15.60 0.42
N LEU A 32 7.85 -15.54 0.97
CA LEU A 32 9.05 -16.02 0.29
C LEU A 32 9.01 -17.53 0.06
N THR A 33 8.60 -18.32 1.04
CA THR A 33 8.58 -19.79 0.92
C THR A 33 7.54 -20.29 -0.08
N ARG A 34 6.37 -19.62 -0.18
CA ARG A 34 5.29 -20.01 -1.10
C ARG A 34 5.43 -19.37 -2.48
N HIS A 35 5.95 -18.16 -2.54
CA HIS A 35 5.86 -17.28 -3.70
C HIS A 35 7.14 -16.44 -3.91
N ALA A 36 8.32 -17.05 -3.76
CA ALA A 36 9.62 -16.38 -3.90
C ALA A 36 9.73 -15.50 -5.16
N ASP A 37 9.37 -16.03 -6.33
CA ASP A 37 9.47 -15.29 -7.60
C ASP A 37 8.56 -14.04 -7.65
N ALA A 38 7.38 -14.13 -7.03
CA ALA A 38 6.46 -13.01 -6.91
C ALA A 38 7.02 -11.92 -6.00
N VAL A 39 7.63 -12.32 -4.87
CA VAL A 39 8.33 -11.38 -3.97
C VAL A 39 9.49 -10.70 -4.69
N ILE A 40 10.34 -11.46 -5.39
CA ILE A 40 11.49 -10.92 -6.13
C ILE A 40 11.02 -9.95 -7.23
N THR A 41 9.97 -10.32 -7.99
CA THR A 41 9.39 -9.45 -9.02
C THR A 41 8.81 -8.17 -8.45
N ALA A 42 8.04 -8.26 -7.37
CA ALA A 42 7.46 -7.10 -6.70
C ALA A 42 8.56 -6.16 -6.19
N THR A 43 9.61 -6.71 -5.57
CA THR A 43 10.75 -5.93 -5.09
C THR A 43 11.49 -5.23 -6.22
N ALA A 44 11.79 -5.92 -7.34
CA ALA A 44 12.45 -5.32 -8.48
C ALA A 44 11.64 -4.15 -9.07
N LEU A 45 10.34 -4.34 -9.25
CA LEU A 45 9.42 -3.32 -9.77
C LEU A 45 9.25 -2.15 -8.82
N GLY A 46 9.15 -2.42 -7.52
CA GLY A 46 9.02 -1.40 -6.49
C GLY A 46 10.28 -0.55 -6.37
N ALA A 47 11.46 -1.17 -6.44
CA ALA A 47 12.75 -0.50 -6.35
C ALA A 47 13.21 0.16 -7.67
N ASP A 48 12.50 -0.07 -8.79
CA ASP A 48 12.87 0.39 -10.15
C ASP A 48 14.28 -0.13 -10.54
N VAL A 49 14.57 -1.39 -10.20
CA VAL A 49 15.82 -2.09 -10.55
C VAL A 49 15.58 -3.20 -11.58
N ASP A 50 16.63 -3.57 -12.30
CA ASP A 50 16.57 -4.67 -13.26
C ASP A 50 16.40 -6.03 -12.56
N ARG A 51 15.53 -6.88 -13.11
CA ARG A 51 15.24 -8.20 -12.53
C ARG A 51 16.44 -9.12 -12.60
N ALA A 52 17.18 -9.13 -13.70
CA ALA A 52 18.36 -9.98 -13.86
C ALA A 52 19.50 -9.52 -12.94
N TRP A 53 19.61 -8.21 -12.67
CA TRP A 53 20.51 -7.73 -11.62
C TRP A 53 20.15 -8.29 -10.25
N LEU A 54 18.86 -8.27 -9.88
CA LEU A 54 18.38 -8.75 -8.59
C LEU A 54 18.55 -10.26 -8.42
N ASP A 55 18.40 -11.04 -9.49
CA ASP A 55 18.57 -12.51 -9.47
C ASP A 55 20.02 -12.93 -9.13
N GLU A 56 21.01 -12.07 -9.38
CA GLU A 56 22.43 -12.30 -9.03
C GLU A 56 22.79 -11.78 -7.63
N GLN A 57 21.83 -11.20 -6.89
CA GLN A 57 22.07 -10.69 -5.53
C GLN A 57 21.86 -11.76 -4.46
N THR A 58 22.36 -11.44 -3.27
CA THR A 58 22.15 -12.26 -2.08
C THR A 58 20.78 -11.99 -1.43
N PRO A 59 20.25 -12.93 -0.63
CA PRO A 59 18.96 -12.74 0.04
C PRO A 59 18.87 -11.54 0.98
N ASP A 60 19.97 -11.08 1.57
CA ASP A 60 20.01 -9.87 2.40
C ASP A 60 19.66 -8.62 1.57
N VAL A 61 20.22 -8.47 0.37
CA VAL A 61 19.88 -7.37 -0.55
C VAL A 61 18.39 -7.39 -0.91
N LEU A 62 17.83 -8.58 -1.15
CA LEU A 62 16.40 -8.72 -1.42
C LEU A 62 15.54 -8.25 -0.24
N ILE A 63 15.89 -8.62 0.99
CA ILE A 63 15.16 -8.24 2.21
C ILE A 63 15.23 -6.73 2.44
N ASP A 64 16.41 -6.14 2.28
CA ASP A 64 16.62 -4.70 2.43
C ASP A 64 15.80 -3.92 1.40
N LEU A 65 15.85 -4.32 0.12
CA LEU A 65 15.07 -3.70 -0.94
C LEU A 65 13.56 -3.87 -0.70
N ALA A 66 13.10 -5.08 -0.36
CA ALA A 66 11.68 -5.33 -0.10
C ALA A 66 11.16 -4.47 1.06
N SER A 67 11.94 -4.36 2.13
CA SER A 67 11.61 -3.52 3.29
C SER A 67 11.49 -2.05 2.89
N GLN A 68 12.47 -1.53 2.13
CA GLN A 68 12.43 -0.16 1.64
C GLN A 68 11.28 0.10 0.67
N VAL A 69 10.92 -0.90 -0.14
CA VAL A 69 9.75 -0.86 -1.03
C VAL A 69 8.47 -0.69 -0.23
N ILE A 70 8.30 -1.48 0.82
CA ILE A 70 7.12 -1.40 1.68
C ILE A 70 7.08 -0.05 2.38
N GLU A 71 8.18 0.40 2.98
CA GLU A 71 8.25 1.66 3.73
C GLU A 71 7.88 2.87 2.86
N VAL A 72 8.58 3.05 1.73
CA VAL A 72 8.39 4.23 0.86
C VAL A 72 7.01 4.23 0.21
N ASN A 73 6.49 3.05 -0.20
CA ASN A 73 5.16 3.00 -0.79
C ASN A 73 4.08 3.15 0.28
N THR A 74 4.19 2.54 1.44
CA THR A 74 3.20 2.70 2.52
C THR A 74 3.11 4.16 2.95
N ASP A 75 4.24 4.84 3.14
CA ASP A 75 4.28 6.27 3.48
C ASP A 75 3.60 7.11 2.39
N PHE A 76 3.94 6.86 1.12
CA PHE A 76 3.32 7.58 0.00
C PHE A 76 1.82 7.33 -0.12
N PHE A 77 1.37 6.09 0.04
CA PHE A 77 -0.05 5.76 -0.03
C PHE A 77 -0.82 6.39 1.13
N ALA A 78 -0.30 6.29 2.36
CA ALA A 78 -0.92 6.84 3.56
C ALA A 78 -1.00 8.37 3.55
N HIS A 79 0.10 9.06 3.20
CA HIS A 79 0.20 10.51 3.33
C HIS A 79 -0.12 11.27 2.05
N SER A 80 -0.04 10.64 0.87
CA SER A 80 -0.25 11.33 -0.42
C SER A 80 -1.42 10.82 -1.24
N VAL A 81 -1.64 9.50 -1.33
CA VAL A 81 -2.66 8.92 -2.24
C VAL A 81 -4.03 8.81 -1.58
N LEU A 82 -4.12 8.16 -0.41
CA LEU A 82 -5.39 7.93 0.29
C LEU A 82 -6.15 9.24 0.56
N PRO A 83 -5.51 10.33 1.05
CA PRO A 83 -6.23 11.59 1.25
C PRO A 83 -6.86 12.15 -0.02
N LYS A 84 -6.16 12.04 -1.17
CA LYS A 84 -6.68 12.51 -2.47
C LYS A 84 -7.82 11.64 -2.96
N LEU A 85 -7.74 10.32 -2.73
CA LEU A 85 -8.79 9.39 -3.08
C LEU A 85 -10.06 9.63 -2.25
N THR A 86 -9.91 9.85 -0.94
CA THR A 86 -11.03 10.20 -0.05
C THR A 86 -11.72 11.48 -0.52
N VAL A 87 -10.95 12.54 -0.78
CA VAL A 87 -11.50 13.81 -1.29
C VAL A 87 -12.22 13.62 -2.64
N ALA A 88 -11.69 12.79 -3.53
CA ALA A 88 -12.35 12.49 -4.80
C ALA A 88 -13.65 11.71 -4.61
N ALA A 89 -13.67 10.74 -3.70
CA ALA A 89 -14.86 9.96 -3.36
C ALA A 89 -15.94 10.85 -2.72
N ASP A 90 -15.58 11.74 -1.80
CA ASP A 90 -16.50 12.70 -1.17
C ASP A 90 -17.12 13.64 -2.21
N ARG A 91 -16.32 14.14 -3.16
CA ARG A 91 -16.82 14.96 -4.28
C ARG A 91 -17.80 14.19 -5.16
N LEU A 92 -17.52 12.92 -5.43
CA LEU A 92 -18.41 12.07 -6.22
C LEU A 92 -19.74 11.81 -5.48
N ALA A 93 -19.71 11.61 -4.17
CA ALA A 93 -20.91 11.43 -3.35
C ALA A 93 -21.82 12.68 -3.41
N ILE A 94 -21.23 13.88 -3.29
CA ILE A 94 -21.95 15.16 -3.41
C ILE A 94 -22.63 15.30 -4.77
N VAL A 95 -21.92 14.97 -5.87
CA VAL A 95 -22.45 15.09 -7.24
C VAL A 95 -23.54 14.05 -7.53
N THR A 96 -23.46 12.87 -6.92
CA THR A 96 -24.43 11.77 -7.14
C THR A 96 -25.60 11.78 -6.15
N GLY A 97 -25.68 12.77 -5.25
CA GLY A 97 -26.74 12.89 -4.25
C GLY A 97 -26.65 11.87 -3.10
N GLY A 98 -25.52 11.17 -2.99
CA GLY A 98 -25.23 10.28 -1.86
C GLY A 98 -24.79 11.10 -0.66
N THR A 99 -25.52 11.01 0.45
CA THR A 99 -25.17 11.70 1.70
C THR A 99 -23.75 11.31 2.14
N PRO A 100 -22.80 12.25 2.27
CA PRO A 100 -21.49 11.95 2.85
C PRO A 100 -21.66 11.46 4.29
N GLY A 101 -20.98 10.36 4.63
CA GLY A 101 -21.00 9.82 5.99
C GLY A 101 -20.58 10.90 6.99
N LEU A 102 -21.47 11.23 7.92
CA LEU A 102 -21.25 12.23 8.95
C LEU A 102 -20.03 11.84 9.81
N PRO A 103 -19.08 12.76 10.08
CA PRO A 103 -18.11 12.56 11.16
C PRO A 103 -18.89 12.53 12.48
N ALA A 104 -18.71 11.46 13.26
CA ALA A 104 -19.23 11.40 14.61
C ALA A 104 -18.60 12.54 15.44
N SER A 105 -19.37 13.59 15.72
CA SER A 105 -18.96 14.65 16.63
C SER A 105 -19.96 14.78 17.77
N SER A 106 -19.44 14.47 18.96
CA SER A 106 -19.69 15.17 20.21
C SER A 106 -21.14 15.22 20.72
N GLY A 107 -21.55 14.17 21.42
CA GLY A 107 -22.65 14.24 22.38
C GLY A 107 -22.22 15.03 23.62
N GLN A 108 -22.29 16.36 23.56
CA GLN A 108 -22.27 17.23 24.73
C GLN A 108 -23.70 17.20 25.32
N ALA A 109 -23.88 16.54 26.47
CA ALA A 109 -25.13 16.60 27.22
C ALA A 109 -24.90 17.43 28.49
N SER A 110 -25.19 18.73 28.42
CA SER A 110 -25.50 19.54 29.59
C SER A 110 -26.92 19.21 30.06
N ALA A 111 -27.09 18.90 31.33
CA ALA A 111 -28.38 18.99 32.01
C ALA A 111 -28.17 19.45 33.46
N THR A 112 -28.49 20.73 33.70
CA THR A 112 -28.92 21.31 34.99
C THR A 112 -30.28 21.92 34.69
N PRO A 113 -31.39 21.59 35.40
CA PRO A 113 -31.79 22.30 36.65
C PRO A 113 -32.58 21.34 37.60
N THR A 114 -33.05 21.67 38.81
CA THR A 114 -33.39 22.88 39.58
C THR A 114 -33.14 22.57 41.06
#